data_AF-A0A0S7XTG2-F1
#
_entry.id   AF-A0A0S7XTG2-F1
#
_cell.length_a   1.000
_cell.length_b   1.000
_cell.length_c   1.000
_cell.angle_alpha   90.00
_cell.angle_beta   90.00
_cell.angle_gamma   90.00
#
_symmetry.space_group_name_H-M   'P 1'
#
loop_
_entity.id
_entity.type
_entity.pdbx_description
1 polymer ?
#
loop_
_entity_poly.entity_id
_entity_poly.type
_entity_poly.pdbx_seq_one_letter_code
_entity_poly.pdbx_strand_id
1 'polypeptide(L)'
;MVQNLRHTRCSGKISNRADIRLIVIVSVLSICLAGCGNKFFDPTQIGRFRPVPSVNVILDSLGIAEETPPVWEGAEEPRPIDVMVMESDYTFNPGDIVRVNIFELLQEGQPFLNDYIVTETGKISIPEVGVVEAAGLTESQLEDEIRQILSPSVLKEPSVVVTLLGSEKRTFSIWGDGVARPSRYEIPRYDFRLTDALATAWGIRQFNVSNIYVSRAVTGREAIVEPIKPEVTKPEEEVIEPEREMLEIIAPRAQRLKSGLQQGLVVASTEMITDRELAEAALPEGFEPLNESKWSRINTDITPQSPSMISDKETV
;
A
#
# COMPACT_ATOMS: atom_id res chain seq x y z
N MET A 1 -31.25 27.85 -79.68
CA MET A 1 -32.67 28.08 -80.02
C MET A 1 -33.15 29.27 -79.21
N VAL A 2 -33.22 30.41 -79.87
CA VAL A 2 -33.68 31.71 -79.36
C VAL A 2 -35.19 31.64 -79.16
N GLN A 3 -35.72 32.18 -78.05
CA GLN A 3 -37.06 32.76 -77.86
C GLN A 3 -37.33 32.91 -76.34
N ASN A 4 -37.93 33.96 -75.79
CA ASN A 4 -38.30 35.28 -76.27
C ASN A 4 -38.74 36.04 -75.00
N LEU A 5 -37.99 37.06 -74.58
CA LEU A 5 -38.41 37.97 -73.51
C LEU A 5 -39.57 38.82 -74.03
N ARG A 6 -40.77 38.67 -73.45
CA ARG A 6 -41.84 39.66 -73.59
C ARG A 6 -41.91 40.50 -72.32
N HIS A 7 -41.24 41.66 -72.37
CA HIS A 7 -41.54 42.78 -71.49
C HIS A 7 -42.95 43.30 -71.77
N THR A 8 -43.88 43.10 -70.84
CA THR A 8 -45.12 43.87 -70.79
C THR A 8 -44.86 45.15 -70.01
N ARG A 9 -44.72 46.26 -70.75
CA ARG A 9 -44.60 47.62 -70.22
C ARG A 9 -46.01 48.08 -69.81
N CYS A 10 -46.37 47.94 -68.53
CA CYS A 10 -47.57 48.58 -67.99
C CYS A 10 -47.27 50.07 -67.74
N SER A 11 -47.52 50.90 -68.74
CA SER A 11 -47.59 52.36 -68.61
C SER A 11 -49.01 52.74 -68.19
N GLY A 12 -49.24 52.82 -66.88
CA GLY A 12 -50.46 53.38 -66.31
C GLY A 12 -50.21 54.84 -65.90
N LYS A 13 -50.72 55.79 -66.68
CA LYS A 13 -50.74 57.22 -66.33
C LYS A 13 -51.59 57.41 -65.07
N ILE A 14 -50.94 57.77 -63.96
CA ILE A 14 -51.60 58.18 -62.71
C ILE A 14 -52.15 59.58 -62.93
N SER A 15 -53.45 59.67 -63.18
CA SER A 15 -54.17 60.93 -63.26
C SER A 15 -55.52 60.75 -62.59
N ASN A 16 -55.57 60.97 -61.26
CA ASN A 16 -56.63 61.66 -60.53
C ASN A 16 -56.42 61.52 -59.01
N ARG A 17 -56.78 62.55 -58.24
CA ARG A 17 -56.59 62.63 -56.77
C ARG A 17 -57.25 61.49 -55.96
N ALA A 18 -58.11 60.69 -56.58
CA ALA A 18 -58.76 59.54 -55.95
C ALA A 18 -57.81 58.33 -55.80
N ASP A 19 -56.92 58.10 -56.77
CA ASP A 19 -56.02 56.93 -56.76
C ASP A 19 -54.92 57.06 -55.70
N ILE A 20 -54.44 58.28 -55.44
CA ILE A 20 -53.46 58.55 -54.38
C ILE A 20 -54.09 58.33 -53.00
N ARG A 21 -55.37 58.70 -52.80
CA ARG A 21 -56.08 58.47 -51.54
C ARG A 21 -56.32 56.98 -51.30
N LEU A 22 -56.65 56.22 -52.34
CA LEU A 22 -56.81 54.78 -52.25
C LEU A 22 -55.48 54.09 -51.87
N ILE A 23 -54.37 54.48 -52.50
CA ILE A 23 -53.04 53.92 -52.20
C ILE A 23 -52.61 54.25 -50.77
N VAL A 24 -52.87 55.48 -50.28
CA VAL A 24 -52.56 55.87 -48.90
C VAL A 24 -53.43 55.13 -47.89
N ILE A 25 -54.72 54.91 -48.18
CA ILE A 25 -55.60 54.15 -47.29
C ILE A 25 -55.19 52.67 -47.24
N VAL A 26 -54.82 52.08 -48.38
CA VAL A 26 -54.34 50.69 -48.45
C VAL A 26 -52.98 50.52 -47.76
N SER A 27 -52.07 51.49 -47.86
CA SER A 27 -50.78 51.41 -47.17
C SER A 27 -50.92 51.57 -45.66
N VAL A 28 -51.77 52.49 -45.19
CA VAL A 28 -52.06 52.66 -43.76
C VAL A 28 -52.77 51.43 -43.19
N LEU A 29 -53.72 50.85 -43.92
CA LEU A 29 -54.40 49.63 -43.50
C LEU A 29 -53.42 48.44 -43.42
N SER A 30 -52.47 48.33 -44.35
CA SER A 30 -51.46 47.28 -44.34
C SER A 30 -50.45 47.41 -43.19
N ILE A 31 -50.18 48.63 -42.71
CA ILE A 31 -49.32 48.88 -41.53
C ILE A 31 -50.07 48.52 -40.24
N CYS A 32 -51.38 48.76 -40.17
CA CYS A 32 -52.19 48.40 -39.00
C CYS A 32 -52.47 46.89 -38.89
N LEU A 33 -52.43 46.14 -39.99
CA LEU A 33 -52.56 44.67 -39.98
C LEU A 33 -51.24 43.94 -39.66
N ALA A 34 -50.10 44.65 -39.66
CA ALA A 34 -48.84 44.13 -39.14
C ALA A 34 -48.85 44.22 -37.59
N GLY A 35 -49.47 43.23 -36.95
CA GLY A 35 -49.57 43.15 -35.49
C GLY A 35 -48.21 43.31 -34.79
N CYS A 36 -48.19 44.04 -33.68
CA CYS A 36 -47.02 44.16 -32.81
C CYS A 36 -46.68 42.81 -32.17
N GLY A 37 -45.74 42.08 -32.78
CA GLY A 37 -45.10 40.92 -32.17
C GLY A 37 -43.67 41.26 -31.77
N ASN A 38 -43.40 41.31 -30.46
CA ASN A 38 -42.06 41.60 -29.89
C ASN A 38 -41.02 40.50 -30.13
N LYS A 39 -41.30 39.51 -30.99
CA LYS A 39 -40.42 38.38 -31.28
C LYS A 39 -39.32 38.69 -32.31
N PHE A 40 -39.45 39.79 -33.06
CA PHE A 40 -38.45 40.17 -34.07
C PHE A 40 -37.23 40.90 -33.46
N PHE A 41 -37.39 41.51 -32.27
CA PHE A 41 -36.34 42.26 -31.57
C PHE A 41 -35.98 41.64 -30.20
N ASP A 42 -36.10 40.32 -30.07
CA ASP A 42 -35.59 39.61 -28.89
C ASP A 42 -34.17 39.09 -29.19
N PRO A 43 -33.10 39.76 -28.71
CA PRO A 43 -31.72 39.38 -29.01
C PRO A 43 -31.32 38.04 -28.39
N THR A 44 -32.18 37.40 -27.60
CA THR A 44 -31.91 36.09 -26.98
C THR A 44 -32.24 34.89 -27.87
N GLN A 45 -32.97 35.09 -28.99
CA GLN A 45 -33.44 34.00 -29.87
C GLN A 45 -32.94 34.10 -31.33
N ILE A 46 -31.69 34.54 -31.54
CA ILE A 46 -31.07 34.64 -32.87
C ILE A 46 -30.71 33.29 -33.54
N GLY A 47 -31.29 32.17 -33.10
CA GLY A 47 -31.06 30.87 -33.72
C GLY A 47 -32.21 29.89 -33.49
N ARG A 48 -32.36 28.94 -34.43
CA ARG A 48 -33.36 27.87 -34.36
C ARG A 48 -32.87 26.74 -33.43
N PHE A 49 -32.51 27.09 -32.20
CA PHE A 49 -32.08 26.11 -31.19
C PHE A 49 -33.33 25.41 -30.65
N ARG A 50 -33.50 24.13 -31.01
CA ARG A 50 -34.43 23.28 -30.28
C ARG A 50 -33.84 23.07 -28.89
N PRO A 51 -34.56 23.33 -27.79
CA PRO A 51 -34.10 22.95 -26.46
C PRO A 51 -34.06 21.42 -26.41
N VAL A 52 -32.92 20.84 -26.78
CA VAL A 52 -32.62 19.45 -26.46
C VAL A 52 -32.15 19.46 -25.02
N PRO A 53 -32.83 18.77 -24.09
CA PRO A 53 -32.29 18.62 -22.74
C PRO A 53 -30.95 17.88 -22.86
N SER A 54 -29.86 18.55 -22.50
CA SER A 54 -28.55 17.91 -22.35
C SER A 54 -28.59 17.07 -21.07
N VAL A 55 -29.05 15.82 -21.20
CA VAL A 55 -28.91 14.85 -20.11
C VAL A 55 -27.48 14.37 -20.15
N ASN A 56 -26.64 14.88 -19.24
CA ASN A 56 -25.37 14.23 -18.96
C ASN A 56 -25.71 12.92 -18.25
N VAL A 57 -25.66 11.83 -18.99
CA VAL A 57 -25.75 10.49 -18.41
C VAL A 57 -24.47 10.27 -17.63
N ILE A 58 -24.50 10.52 -16.33
CA ILE A 58 -23.44 10.10 -15.42
C ILE A 58 -23.62 8.58 -15.31
N LEU A 59 -22.68 7.83 -15.91
CA LEU A 59 -22.63 6.39 -15.75
C LEU A 59 -22.22 6.10 -14.29
N ASP A 60 -23.08 5.41 -13.52
CA ASP A 60 -22.80 5.02 -12.13
C ASP A 60 -21.62 4.03 -12.03
N SER A 61 -21.31 3.37 -13.14
CA SER A 61 -20.08 2.61 -13.32
C SER A 61 -19.55 2.84 -14.73
N LEU A 62 -18.31 3.30 -14.84
CA LEU A 62 -17.56 3.07 -16.06
C LEU A 62 -17.41 1.56 -16.17
N GLY A 63 -17.98 0.96 -17.22
CA GLY A 63 -17.67 -0.42 -17.54
C GLY A 63 -16.15 -0.51 -17.63
N ILE A 64 -15.55 -1.34 -16.77
CA ILE A 64 -14.13 -1.68 -16.85
C ILE A 64 -13.90 -2.03 -18.31
N ALA A 65 -13.16 -1.18 -19.00
CA ALA A 65 -12.71 -1.48 -20.35
C ALA A 65 -12.09 -2.86 -20.29
N GLU A 66 -12.49 -3.76 -21.19
CA GLU A 66 -12.01 -5.15 -21.28
C GLU A 66 -10.55 -5.20 -20.86
N GLU A 67 -10.31 -5.62 -19.60
CA GLU A 67 -8.95 -5.82 -19.13
C GLU A 67 -8.40 -6.87 -20.07
N THR A 68 -7.30 -6.54 -20.74
CA THR A 68 -6.65 -7.49 -21.63
C THR A 68 -6.44 -8.77 -20.83
N PRO A 69 -7.04 -9.90 -21.24
CA PRO A 69 -6.95 -11.11 -20.45
C PRO A 69 -5.47 -11.42 -20.21
N PRO A 70 -5.10 -11.83 -18.99
CA PRO A 70 -3.71 -12.17 -18.72
C PRO A 70 -3.25 -13.21 -19.74
N VAL A 71 -1.98 -13.12 -20.13
CA VAL A 71 -1.40 -14.03 -21.14
C VAL A 71 -1.47 -15.49 -20.66
N TRP A 72 -1.57 -15.72 -19.35
CA TRP A 72 -1.74 -17.02 -18.72
C TRP A 72 -3.07 -17.09 -17.95
N GLU A 73 -3.88 -18.10 -18.26
CA GLU A 73 -5.10 -18.42 -17.51
C GLU A 73 -4.77 -18.79 -16.07
N GLY A 74 -5.40 -18.13 -15.10
CA GLY A 74 -5.14 -18.36 -13.66
C GLY A 74 -3.95 -17.58 -13.08
N ALA A 75 -3.40 -16.60 -13.82
CA ALA A 75 -2.46 -15.65 -13.23
C ALA A 75 -3.21 -14.75 -12.23
N GLU A 76 -2.80 -14.79 -10.97
CA GLU A 76 -3.27 -13.92 -9.90
C GLU A 76 -2.22 -12.83 -9.61
N GLU A 77 -2.67 -11.68 -9.09
CA GLU A 77 -1.76 -10.66 -8.58
C GLU A 77 -1.00 -11.16 -7.33
N PRO A 78 0.27 -10.77 -7.14
CA PRO A 78 1.05 -11.20 -5.99
C PRO A 78 0.39 -10.74 -4.69
N ARG A 79 0.13 -11.67 -3.78
CA ARG A 79 -0.50 -11.36 -2.50
C ARG A 79 0.58 -10.85 -1.51
N PRO A 80 0.20 -10.10 -0.47
CA PRO A 80 1.17 -9.66 0.55
C PRO A 80 1.97 -10.80 1.19
N ILE A 81 1.36 -11.98 1.32
CA ILE A 81 2.03 -13.20 1.82
C ILE A 81 3.18 -13.67 0.92
N ASP A 82 3.10 -13.44 -0.39
CA ASP A 82 4.12 -13.89 -1.35
C ASP A 82 5.42 -13.05 -1.28
N VAL A 83 5.37 -11.89 -0.60
CA VAL A 83 6.53 -11.02 -0.37
C VAL A 83 7.27 -11.37 0.92
N MET A 84 6.60 -12.06 1.84
CA MET A 84 7.16 -12.46 3.12
C MET A 84 8.07 -13.67 2.94
N VAL A 85 9.28 -13.59 3.51
CA VAL A 85 10.24 -14.71 3.50
C VAL A 85 9.88 -15.64 4.65
N MET A 86 9.63 -16.91 4.34
CA MET A 86 9.52 -17.96 5.34
C MET A 86 10.88 -18.62 5.49
N GLU A 87 11.45 -18.54 6.70
CA GLU A 87 12.67 -19.29 7.01
C GLU A 87 12.30 -20.77 7.14
N SER A 88 12.91 -21.60 6.30
CA SER A 88 12.74 -23.04 6.35
C SER A 88 14.08 -23.71 6.09
N ASP A 89 14.43 -24.68 6.93
CA ASP A 89 15.58 -25.52 6.69
C ASP A 89 15.37 -26.34 5.42
N TYR A 90 16.44 -26.46 4.65
CA TYR A 90 16.40 -27.26 3.43
C TYR A 90 16.21 -28.73 3.79
N THR A 91 15.27 -29.38 3.11
CA THR A 91 15.07 -30.83 3.20
C THR A 91 15.59 -31.48 1.93
N PHE A 92 16.32 -32.58 2.08
CA PHE A 92 16.86 -33.28 0.93
C PHE A 92 15.74 -33.83 0.05
N ASN A 93 16.01 -33.83 -1.25
CA ASN A 93 15.13 -34.32 -2.27
C ASN A 93 15.84 -35.39 -3.12
N PRO A 94 15.09 -36.29 -3.76
CA PRO A 94 15.65 -37.19 -4.77
C PRO A 94 16.40 -36.41 -5.86
N GLY A 95 17.60 -36.86 -6.21
CA GLY A 95 18.50 -36.21 -7.15
C GLY A 95 19.49 -35.20 -6.54
N ASP A 96 19.40 -34.93 -5.24
CA ASP A 96 20.38 -34.06 -4.57
C ASP A 96 21.75 -34.73 -4.42
N ILE A 97 22.80 -33.91 -4.41
CA ILE A 97 24.18 -34.32 -4.16
C ILE A 97 24.54 -33.94 -2.74
N VAL A 98 24.83 -34.94 -1.92
CA VAL A 98 25.11 -34.82 -0.50
C VAL A 98 26.55 -35.23 -0.24
N ARG A 99 27.33 -34.36 0.38
CA ARG A 99 28.65 -34.69 0.91
C ARG A 99 28.51 -35.20 2.33
N VAL A 100 29.03 -36.39 2.59
CA VAL A 100 29.06 -36.98 3.92
C VAL A 100 30.50 -37.10 4.37
N ASN A 101 30.80 -36.53 5.53
CA ASN A 101 32.10 -36.59 6.19
C ASN A 101 31.94 -37.30 7.54
N ILE A 102 32.55 -38.48 7.68
CA ILE A 102 32.51 -39.29 8.90
C ILE A 102 33.93 -39.50 9.39
N PHE A 103 34.23 -39.12 10.63
CA PHE A 103 35.55 -39.32 11.20
C PHE A 103 35.77 -40.80 11.58
N GLU A 104 36.92 -41.36 11.20
CA GLU A 104 37.40 -42.71 11.57
C GLU A 104 36.57 -43.90 11.06
N LEU A 105 35.80 -43.73 9.99
CA LEU A 105 34.93 -44.80 9.48
C LEU A 105 35.69 -46.04 8.96
N LEU A 106 36.71 -45.82 8.12
CA LEU A 106 37.47 -46.90 7.48
C LEU A 106 38.87 -47.09 8.08
N GLN A 107 39.46 -46.02 8.61
CA GLN A 107 40.81 -45.96 9.16
C GLN A 107 40.82 -45.02 10.36
N GLU A 108 41.39 -45.47 11.48
CA GLU A 108 41.57 -44.64 12.68
C GLU A 108 42.42 -43.40 12.37
N GLY A 109 42.05 -42.24 12.95
CA GLY A 109 42.69 -40.95 12.70
C GLY A 109 42.46 -40.31 11.33
N GLN A 110 41.58 -40.83 10.46
CA GLN A 110 41.31 -40.25 9.13
C GLN A 110 39.81 -39.97 8.89
N PRO A 111 39.45 -38.80 8.31
CA PRO A 111 38.10 -38.54 7.88
C PRO A 111 37.77 -39.32 6.60
N PHE A 112 36.60 -39.95 6.58
CA PHE A 112 35.99 -40.51 5.40
C PHE A 112 35.09 -39.46 4.77
N LEU A 113 35.47 -38.95 3.59
CA LEU A 113 34.72 -37.94 2.84
C LEU A 113 34.32 -38.54 1.49
N ASN A 114 33.02 -38.59 1.22
CA ASN A 114 32.52 -39.02 -0.08
C ASN A 114 31.22 -38.29 -0.45
N ASP A 115 30.98 -38.17 -1.75
CA ASP A 115 29.81 -37.51 -2.32
C ASP A 115 28.81 -38.57 -2.79
N TYR A 116 27.57 -38.44 -2.34
CA TYR A 116 26.48 -39.36 -2.62
C TYR A 116 25.35 -38.65 -3.34
N ILE A 117 24.73 -39.35 -4.28
CA ILE A 117 23.52 -38.87 -4.96
C ILE A 117 22.32 -39.53 -4.30
N VAL A 118 21.34 -38.73 -3.88
CA VAL A 118 20.08 -39.23 -3.36
C VAL A 118 19.32 -39.92 -4.50
N THR A 119 19.08 -41.22 -4.35
CA THR A 119 18.36 -42.01 -5.36
C THR A 119 16.92 -41.52 -5.55
N GLU A 120 16.25 -41.93 -6.63
CA GLU A 120 14.82 -41.62 -6.87
C GLU A 120 13.91 -42.09 -5.73
N THR A 121 14.31 -43.16 -5.03
CA THR A 121 13.62 -43.66 -3.83
C THR A 121 13.86 -42.83 -2.58
N GLY A 122 14.68 -41.78 -2.66
CA GLY A 122 15.02 -40.90 -1.54
C GLY A 122 16.10 -41.43 -0.60
N LYS A 123 16.86 -42.43 -1.02
CA LYS A 123 17.86 -43.12 -0.17
C LYS A 123 19.28 -42.89 -0.65
N ILE A 124 20.23 -42.98 0.28
CA ILE A 124 21.68 -42.98 0.02
C ILE A 124 22.29 -44.28 0.53
N SER A 125 23.35 -44.76 -0.12
CA SER A 125 24.06 -45.98 0.27
C SER A 125 25.48 -45.63 0.69
N ILE A 126 25.75 -45.69 1.99
CA ILE A 126 27.06 -45.37 2.58
C ILE A 126 27.71 -46.69 3.04
N PRO A 127 29.01 -46.94 2.73
CA PRO A 127 29.73 -48.09 3.27
C PRO A 127 29.69 -48.12 4.81
N GLU A 128 29.68 -49.32 5.42
CA GLU A 128 29.54 -49.57 6.88
C GLU A 128 28.19 -49.14 7.52
N VAL A 129 27.53 -48.10 7.00
CA VAL A 129 26.22 -47.63 7.47
C VAL A 129 25.07 -48.38 6.76
N GLY A 130 25.25 -48.71 5.48
CA GLY A 130 24.22 -49.30 4.64
C GLY A 130 23.33 -48.26 3.95
N VAL A 131 22.06 -48.61 3.74
CA VAL A 131 21.09 -47.76 3.05
C VAL A 131 20.33 -46.90 4.07
N VAL A 132 20.41 -45.59 3.92
CA VAL A 132 19.80 -44.58 4.81
C VAL A 132 18.76 -43.77 4.03
N GLU A 133 17.65 -43.41 4.66
CA GLU A 133 16.67 -42.50 4.07
C GLU A 133 17.17 -41.07 4.21
N ALA A 134 17.27 -40.34 3.11
CA ALA A 134 17.74 -38.95 3.11
C ALA A 134 16.61 -37.98 2.74
N ALA A 135 15.72 -38.38 1.83
CA ALA A 135 14.66 -37.51 1.35
C ALA A 135 13.72 -37.09 2.49
N GLY A 136 13.42 -35.79 2.55
CA GLY A 136 12.56 -35.20 3.57
C GLY A 136 13.26 -34.88 4.89
N LEU A 137 14.53 -35.30 5.07
CA LEU A 137 15.33 -34.94 6.23
C LEU A 137 16.10 -33.65 6.01
N THR A 138 16.33 -32.90 7.08
CA THR A 138 17.31 -31.81 7.10
C THR A 138 18.73 -32.33 7.24
N GLU A 139 19.73 -31.48 7.02
CA GLU A 139 21.15 -31.83 7.21
C GLU A 139 21.40 -32.40 8.61
N SER A 140 20.93 -31.72 9.66
CA SER A 140 21.09 -32.16 11.04
C SER A 140 20.35 -33.47 11.35
N GLN A 141 19.16 -33.66 10.77
CA GLN A 141 18.40 -34.91 10.97
C GLN A 141 19.10 -36.11 10.32
N LEU A 142 19.66 -35.92 9.13
CA LEU A 142 20.43 -36.96 8.45
C LEU A 142 21.74 -37.26 9.17
N GLU A 143 22.42 -36.25 9.73
CA GLU A 143 23.58 -36.43 10.61
C GLU A 143 23.24 -37.29 11.82
N ASP A 144 22.13 -36.99 12.49
CA ASP A 144 21.66 -37.71 13.66
C ASP A 144 21.32 -39.17 13.33
N GLU A 145 20.66 -39.41 12.19
CA GLU A 145 20.31 -40.76 11.74
C GLU A 145 21.57 -41.60 11.44
N ILE A 146 22.54 -41.04 10.72
CA ILE A 146 23.81 -41.73 10.44
C ILE A 146 24.57 -41.98 11.75
N ARG A 147 24.57 -41.02 12.68
CA ARG A 147 25.22 -41.18 14.00
C ARG A 147 24.58 -42.30 14.81
N GLN A 148 23.25 -42.41 14.77
CA GLN A 148 22.50 -43.45 15.47
C GLN A 148 22.74 -44.85 14.88
N ILE A 149 22.92 -44.97 13.56
CA ILE A 149 23.22 -46.26 12.93
C ILE A 149 24.64 -46.73 13.25
N LEU A 150 25.61 -45.80 13.27
CA LEU A 150 27.01 -46.10 13.56
C LEU A 150 27.27 -46.41 15.04
N SER A 151 26.53 -45.77 15.95
CA SER A 151 26.68 -45.95 17.39
C SER A 151 25.77 -47.06 17.94
N PRO A 152 26.24 -47.97 18.81
CA PRO A 152 27.63 -48.17 19.27
C PRO A 152 28.37 -49.27 18.49
N SER A 153 27.74 -49.85 17.46
CA SER A 153 28.20 -51.09 16.81
C SER A 153 29.50 -50.92 16.03
N VAL A 154 29.70 -49.76 15.39
CA VAL A 154 30.86 -49.47 14.53
C VAL A 154 31.80 -48.49 15.22
N LEU A 155 31.27 -47.38 15.73
CA LEU A 155 32.03 -46.31 16.40
C LEU A 155 31.38 -45.95 17.73
N LYS A 156 32.19 -45.68 18.77
CA LYS A 156 31.67 -45.24 20.07
C LYS A 156 31.05 -43.85 19.99
N GLU A 157 31.79 -42.90 19.42
CA GLU A 157 31.40 -41.49 19.29
C GLU A 157 31.67 -41.02 17.84
N PRO A 158 30.78 -41.37 16.89
CA PRO A 158 30.95 -40.97 15.50
C PRO A 158 30.74 -39.45 15.34
N SER A 159 31.73 -38.77 14.75
CA SER A 159 31.58 -37.38 14.28
C SER A 159 31.17 -37.40 12.81
N VAL A 160 29.95 -36.95 12.54
CA VAL A 160 29.32 -36.95 11.22
C VAL A 160 28.96 -35.52 10.86
N VAL A 161 29.32 -35.09 9.66
CA VAL A 161 28.92 -33.83 9.05
C VAL A 161 28.33 -34.12 7.68
N VAL A 162 27.16 -33.56 7.41
CA VAL A 162 26.46 -33.67 6.14
C VAL A 162 26.35 -32.28 5.52
N THR A 163 26.57 -32.17 4.22
CA THR A 163 26.45 -30.89 3.52
C THR A 163 25.81 -31.07 2.14
N LEU A 164 24.82 -30.26 1.81
CA LEU A 164 24.28 -30.19 0.45
C LEU A 164 25.30 -29.53 -0.49
N LEU A 165 25.74 -30.26 -1.52
CA LEU A 165 26.59 -29.70 -2.58
C LEU A 165 25.79 -29.11 -3.74
N GLY A 166 24.67 -29.75 -4.07
CA GLY A 166 23.84 -29.34 -5.19
C GLY A 166 22.47 -29.99 -5.14
N SER A 167 21.47 -29.29 -5.67
CA SER A 167 20.12 -29.79 -5.77
C SER A 167 19.53 -29.47 -7.13
N GLU A 168 18.98 -30.50 -7.78
CA GLU A 168 18.21 -30.32 -9.02
C GLU A 168 16.91 -29.54 -8.78
N LYS A 169 16.30 -29.67 -7.60
CA LYS A 169 15.04 -28.99 -7.29
C LYS A 169 15.24 -27.53 -6.92
N ARG A 170 16.45 -27.13 -6.54
CA ARG A 170 16.79 -25.77 -6.15
C ARG A 170 17.21 -24.92 -7.35
N THR A 171 16.40 -24.94 -8.39
CA THR A 171 16.66 -24.23 -9.64
C THR A 171 15.42 -23.46 -10.09
N PHE A 172 15.63 -22.35 -10.79
CA PHE A 172 14.59 -21.60 -11.46
C PHE A 172 14.96 -21.45 -12.93
N SER A 173 13.94 -21.35 -13.79
CA SER A 173 14.14 -21.13 -15.22
C SER A 173 13.56 -19.77 -15.59
N ILE A 174 14.37 -18.93 -16.22
CA ILE A 174 13.91 -17.66 -16.79
C ILE A 174 13.96 -17.76 -18.30
N TRP A 175 12.87 -17.34 -18.94
CA TRP A 175 12.73 -17.33 -20.39
C TRP A 175 11.87 -16.14 -20.83
N GLY A 176 12.01 -15.74 -22.09
CA GLY A 176 11.32 -14.58 -22.68
C GLY A 176 12.27 -13.61 -23.36
N ASP A 177 11.72 -12.75 -24.22
CA ASP A 177 12.52 -11.76 -24.97
C ASP A 177 13.02 -10.60 -24.08
N GLY A 178 12.31 -10.34 -22.98
CA GLY A 178 12.65 -9.28 -22.03
C GLY A 178 13.96 -9.51 -21.26
N VAL A 179 14.52 -10.72 -21.23
CA VAL A 179 15.72 -11.05 -20.45
C VAL A 179 16.97 -11.17 -21.31
N ALA A 180 18.13 -10.89 -20.72
CA ALA A 180 19.42 -10.98 -21.43
C ALA A 180 19.86 -12.40 -21.74
N ARG A 181 19.75 -13.30 -20.76
CA ARG A 181 20.18 -14.69 -20.91
C ARG A 181 19.08 -15.63 -20.39
N PRO A 182 18.21 -16.14 -21.27
CA PRO A 182 17.28 -17.19 -20.87
C PRO A 182 18.05 -18.48 -20.60
N SER A 183 17.98 -18.98 -19.36
CA SER A 183 18.65 -20.20 -18.91
C SER A 183 17.99 -20.73 -17.63
N ARG A 184 18.36 -21.96 -17.26
CA ARG A 184 18.16 -22.48 -15.91
C ARG A 184 19.29 -21.98 -15.01
N TYR A 185 18.94 -21.57 -13.81
CA TYR A 185 19.84 -21.03 -12.78
C TYR A 185 19.57 -21.71 -11.45
N GLU A 186 20.58 -21.74 -10.58
CA GLU A 186 20.47 -22.28 -9.22
C GLU A 186 20.00 -21.20 -8.24
N ILE A 187 19.25 -21.62 -7.21
CA ILE A 187 18.79 -20.75 -6.12
C ILE A 187 19.76 -20.90 -4.94
N PRO A 188 20.64 -19.94 -4.64
CA PRO A 188 21.69 -20.13 -3.64
C PRO A 188 21.19 -20.09 -2.18
N ARG A 189 20.04 -19.48 -1.90
CA ARG A 189 19.49 -19.22 -0.54
C ARG A 189 17.95 -19.19 -0.56
N TYR A 190 17.30 -19.39 0.57
CA TYR A 190 15.83 -19.47 0.67
C TYR A 190 15.15 -18.11 0.48
N ASP A 191 15.84 -17.01 0.79
CA ASP A 191 15.38 -15.62 0.65
C ASP A 191 15.62 -15.04 -0.76
N PHE A 192 15.81 -15.90 -1.77
CA PHE A 192 16.12 -15.46 -3.13
C PHE A 192 14.92 -14.78 -3.80
N ARG A 193 15.11 -13.52 -4.23
CA ARG A 193 14.03 -12.67 -4.76
C ARG A 193 14.04 -12.64 -6.28
N LEU A 194 12.88 -12.29 -6.86
CA LEU A 194 12.73 -12.08 -8.32
C LEU A 194 13.72 -11.02 -8.85
N THR A 195 14.00 -9.97 -8.07
CA THR A 195 14.99 -8.94 -8.44
C THR A 195 16.39 -9.52 -8.59
N ASP A 196 16.81 -10.40 -7.68
CA ASP A 196 18.11 -11.06 -7.69
C ASP A 196 18.18 -12.09 -8.84
N ALA A 197 17.07 -12.78 -9.10
CA ALA A 197 16.91 -13.69 -10.22
C ALA A 197 17.13 -12.98 -11.56
N LEU A 198 16.51 -11.81 -11.74
CA LEU A 198 16.68 -10.98 -12.93
C LEU A 198 18.10 -10.44 -13.05
N ALA A 199 18.72 -10.01 -11.95
CA ALA A 199 20.12 -9.56 -11.94
C ALA A 199 21.07 -10.69 -12.39
N THR A 200 20.82 -11.92 -11.93
CA THR A 200 21.59 -13.12 -12.33
C THR A 200 21.42 -13.43 -13.82
N ALA A 201 20.23 -13.17 -14.37
CA ALA A 201 19.92 -13.28 -15.80
C ALA A 201 20.38 -12.08 -16.64
N TRP A 202 21.30 -11.25 -16.12
CA TRP A 202 21.88 -10.06 -16.77
C TRP A 202 20.89 -8.90 -16.99
N GLY A 203 19.84 -8.85 -16.17
CA GLY A 203 18.85 -7.78 -16.17
C GLY A 203 17.85 -7.87 -17.34
N ILE A 204 16.94 -6.88 -17.35
CA ILE A 204 15.90 -6.75 -18.37
C ILE A 204 16.48 -5.95 -19.55
N ARG A 205 16.42 -6.51 -20.77
CA ARG A 205 16.91 -5.84 -21.99
C ARG A 205 15.87 -4.94 -22.65
N GLN A 206 14.60 -5.31 -22.55
CA GLN A 206 13.53 -4.62 -23.24
C GLN A 206 13.02 -3.45 -22.39
N PHE A 207 12.99 -2.26 -22.97
CA PHE A 207 12.29 -1.12 -22.40
C PHE A 207 10.79 -1.32 -22.66
N ASN A 208 9.96 -1.27 -21.60
CA ASN A 208 8.52 -1.53 -21.60
C ASN A 208 8.08 -3.00 -21.38
N VAL A 209 8.62 -3.65 -20.35
CA VAL A 209 8.03 -4.90 -19.81
C VAL A 209 6.94 -4.53 -18.80
N SER A 210 5.67 -4.77 -19.13
CA SER A 210 4.54 -4.44 -18.26
C SER A 210 4.29 -5.50 -17.19
N ASN A 211 4.43 -6.79 -17.55
CA ASN A 211 4.07 -7.91 -16.68
C ASN A 211 5.22 -8.94 -16.62
N ILE A 212 5.51 -9.42 -15.41
CA ILE A 212 6.42 -10.55 -15.16
C ILE A 212 5.61 -11.64 -14.47
N TYR A 213 5.63 -12.84 -15.04
CA TYR A 213 4.89 -13.97 -14.52
C TYR A 213 5.83 -14.91 -13.77
N VAL A 214 5.42 -15.33 -12.58
CA VAL A 214 6.16 -16.27 -11.74
C VAL A 214 5.29 -17.51 -11.52
N SER A 215 5.70 -18.63 -12.08
CA SER A 215 5.05 -19.92 -11.83
C SER A 215 5.83 -20.68 -10.75
N ARG A 216 5.17 -20.97 -9.62
CA ARG A 216 5.70 -21.84 -8.56
C ARG A 216 4.94 -23.17 -8.54
N ALA A 217 5.64 -24.26 -8.26
CA ALA A 217 4.99 -25.53 -7.96
C ALA A 217 4.52 -25.48 -6.50
N VAL A 218 3.23 -25.18 -6.29
CA VAL A 218 2.60 -25.27 -4.97
C VAL A 218 2.44 -26.75 -4.63
N THR A 219 3.46 -27.33 -4.01
CA THR A 219 3.32 -28.63 -3.35
C THR A 219 2.48 -28.31 -2.11
N GLY A 220 1.23 -28.76 -2.03
CA GLY A 220 0.19 -28.35 -1.06
C GLY A 220 0.47 -28.53 0.44
N ARG A 221 1.75 -28.56 0.84
CA ARG A 221 2.29 -28.42 2.20
C ARG A 221 2.69 -26.99 2.55
N GLU A 222 2.67 -26.07 1.58
CA GLU A 222 2.72 -24.64 1.94
C GLU A 222 1.52 -24.37 2.82
N ALA A 223 1.77 -23.92 4.05
CA ALA A 223 0.72 -23.44 4.92
C ALA A 223 0.00 -22.35 4.11
N ILE A 224 -1.19 -22.67 3.64
CA ILE A 224 -2.18 -21.65 3.30
C ILE A 224 -2.44 -21.01 4.66
N VAL A 225 -1.59 -20.05 5.03
CA VAL A 225 -1.96 -19.05 6.01
C VAL A 225 -3.04 -18.30 5.26
N GLU A 226 -4.26 -18.82 5.36
CA GLU A 226 -5.43 -18.04 4.98
C GLU A 226 -5.20 -16.69 5.64
N PRO A 227 -5.27 -15.59 4.87
CA PRO A 227 -5.18 -14.28 5.49
C PRO A 227 -6.21 -14.34 6.61
N ILE A 228 -5.74 -14.16 7.85
CA ILE A 228 -6.64 -13.94 8.98
C ILE A 228 -7.44 -12.75 8.51
N LYS A 229 -8.65 -13.01 8.00
CA LYS A 229 -9.57 -11.97 7.63
C LYS A 229 -9.64 -11.15 8.90
N PRO A 230 -9.22 -9.87 8.93
CA PRO A 230 -9.39 -9.09 10.12
C PRO A 230 -10.86 -9.25 10.43
N GLU A 231 -11.15 -9.97 11.52
CA GLU A 231 -12.50 -10.17 11.95
C GLU A 231 -12.94 -8.74 12.18
N VAL A 232 -13.76 -8.24 11.26
CA VAL A 232 -14.40 -6.96 11.43
C VAL A 232 -15.36 -7.25 12.56
N THR A 233 -14.84 -7.18 13.78
CA THR A 233 -15.60 -6.83 14.96
C THR A 233 -16.17 -5.48 14.59
N LYS A 234 -17.32 -5.55 13.92
CA LYS A 234 -18.25 -4.46 13.78
C LYS A 234 -18.30 -3.88 15.19
N PRO A 235 -17.83 -2.65 15.43
CA PRO A 235 -17.98 -2.07 16.74
C PRO A 235 -19.46 -2.21 17.06
N GLU A 236 -19.78 -3.00 18.08
CA GLU A 236 -21.13 -3.07 18.58
C GLU A 236 -21.45 -1.62 18.91
N GLU A 237 -22.36 -1.05 18.11
CA GLU A 237 -22.77 0.33 18.23
C GLU A 237 -23.49 0.39 19.57
N GLU A 238 -22.73 0.61 20.64
CA GLU A 238 -23.27 0.85 21.96
C GLU A 238 -24.06 2.14 21.82
N VAL A 239 -25.38 2.01 21.74
CA VAL A 239 -26.30 3.15 21.75
C VAL A 239 -26.13 3.81 23.12
N ILE A 240 -25.23 4.79 23.18
CA ILE A 240 -25.05 5.64 24.35
C ILE A 240 -26.27 6.55 24.41
N GLU A 241 -27.28 6.16 25.19
CA GLU A 241 -28.32 7.09 25.61
C GLU A 241 -27.66 8.20 26.47
N PRO A 242 -27.81 9.48 26.11
CA PRO A 242 -27.10 10.60 26.74
C PRO A 242 -27.45 10.80 28.23
N GLU A 243 -28.43 10.08 28.75
CA GLU A 243 -28.86 10.17 30.15
C GLU A 243 -27.92 9.40 31.12
N ARG A 244 -27.14 8.43 30.61
CA ARG A 244 -26.25 7.61 31.46
C ARG A 244 -24.96 8.32 31.87
N GLU A 245 -24.41 9.22 31.05
CA GLU A 245 -23.21 10.00 31.41
C GLU A 245 -23.47 10.93 32.61
N MET A 246 -24.67 11.49 32.73
CA MET A 246 -25.00 12.38 33.86
C MET A 246 -25.08 11.62 35.20
N LEU A 247 -25.40 10.33 35.18
CA LEU A 247 -25.48 9.50 36.37
C LEU A 247 -24.12 8.96 36.82
N GLU A 248 -23.17 8.78 35.89
CA GLU A 248 -21.83 8.28 36.20
C GLU A 248 -20.91 9.36 36.81
N ILE A 249 -21.17 10.64 36.53
CA ILE A 249 -20.39 11.76 37.08
C ILE A 249 -20.73 12.04 38.57
N ILE A 250 -21.95 11.70 39.02
CA ILE A 250 -22.44 12.08 40.36
C ILE A 250 -22.17 11.01 41.43
N ALA A 251 -21.91 9.76 41.03
CA ALA A 251 -21.68 8.69 42.00
C ALA A 251 -20.23 8.72 42.55
N PRO A 252 -20.01 8.87 43.88
CA PRO A 252 -18.68 8.70 44.45
C PRO A 252 -18.22 7.26 44.21
N ARG A 253 -17.16 7.11 43.42
CA ARG A 253 -16.58 5.84 42.98
C ARG A 253 -15.98 5.09 44.18
N ALA A 254 -16.77 4.25 44.85
CA ALA A 254 -16.27 3.31 45.85
C ALA A 254 -15.57 2.15 45.12
N GLN A 255 -14.25 2.27 44.89
CA GLN A 255 -13.46 1.21 44.30
C GLN A 255 -13.30 0.06 45.32
N ARG A 256 -14.16 -0.96 45.18
CA ARG A 256 -14.10 -2.19 45.96
C ARG A 256 -12.91 -3.04 45.48
N LEU A 257 -11.74 -2.83 46.08
CA LEU A 257 -10.59 -3.73 45.96
C LEU A 257 -10.99 -5.12 46.47
N LYS A 258 -11.08 -6.11 45.56
CA LYS A 258 -11.12 -7.52 45.96
C LYS A 258 -9.72 -7.93 46.39
N SER A 259 -9.57 -8.14 47.69
CA SER A 259 -8.34 -8.62 48.33
C SER A 259 -8.10 -10.10 48.05
N GLY A 260 -6.88 -10.44 47.62
CA GLY A 260 -6.24 -11.71 47.89
C GLY A 260 -4.99 -11.47 48.72
N LEU A 261 -5.13 -11.59 50.04
CA LEU A 261 -4.10 -11.68 51.09
C LEU A 261 -3.15 -10.48 51.37
N GLN A 262 -3.40 -9.95 52.58
CA GLN A 262 -2.46 -9.43 53.60
C GLN A 262 -1.96 -7.98 53.53
N GLN A 263 -2.64 -7.19 54.38
CA GLN A 263 -2.12 -6.20 55.34
C GLN A 263 -1.95 -4.73 54.88
N GLY A 264 -2.63 -3.84 55.62
CA GLY A 264 -2.33 -2.41 55.71
C GLY A 264 -3.46 -1.49 55.26
N LEU A 265 -4.37 -1.11 56.17
CA LEU A 265 -5.20 0.07 55.99
C LEU A 265 -4.27 1.30 56.03
N VAL A 266 -3.84 1.78 54.87
CA VAL A 266 -3.16 3.08 54.74
C VAL A 266 -4.24 4.13 54.53
N VAL A 267 -4.62 4.80 55.62
CA VAL A 267 -5.35 6.07 55.51
C VAL A 267 -4.34 7.09 55.02
N ALA A 268 -4.31 7.33 53.70
CA ALA A 268 -3.62 8.48 53.16
C ALA A 268 -4.49 9.71 53.46
N SER A 269 -4.18 10.38 54.57
CA SER A 269 -4.63 11.75 54.78
C SER A 269 -3.94 12.61 53.72
N THR A 270 -4.69 13.09 52.72
CA THR A 270 -4.20 14.16 51.84
C THR A 270 -4.02 15.42 52.69
N GLU A 271 -2.79 15.76 53.03
CA GLU A 271 -2.45 17.14 53.34
C GLU A 271 -2.66 17.95 52.06
N MET A 272 -3.42 19.03 52.16
CA MET A 272 -3.72 19.90 51.01
C MET A 272 -2.42 20.57 50.57
N ILE A 273 -2.12 20.47 49.27
CA ILE A 273 -1.04 21.23 48.64
C ILE A 273 -1.25 22.70 48.97
N THR A 274 -0.21 23.36 49.47
CA THR A 274 -0.32 24.79 49.78
C THR A 274 -0.31 25.58 48.46
N ASP A 275 -0.99 26.73 48.42
CA ASP A 275 -1.11 27.55 47.20
C ASP A 275 0.24 27.91 46.55
N ARG A 276 1.32 27.87 47.36
CA ARG A 276 2.69 28.13 46.90
C ARG A 276 3.29 26.98 46.09
N GLU A 277 3.06 25.73 46.48
CA GLU A 277 3.55 24.55 45.75
C GLU A 277 2.76 24.34 44.45
N LEU A 278 1.47 24.71 44.44
CA LEU A 278 0.64 24.71 43.23
C LEU A 278 1.13 25.74 42.19
N ALA A 279 1.58 26.91 42.65
CA ALA A 279 2.12 27.94 41.78
C ALA A 279 3.50 27.58 41.18
N GLU A 280 4.31 26.81 41.90
CA GLU A 280 5.64 26.36 41.44
C GLU A 280 5.54 25.25 40.39
N ALA A 281 4.56 24.36 40.51
CA ALA A 281 4.28 23.32 39.52
C ALA A 281 3.66 23.86 38.20
N ALA A 282 3.10 25.08 38.23
CA ALA A 282 2.42 25.70 37.09
C ALA A 282 3.35 26.58 36.21
N LEU A 283 4.65 26.66 36.51
CA LEU A 283 5.61 27.46 35.75
C LEU A 283 6.39 26.60 34.74
N PRO A 284 6.56 27.05 33.48
CA PRO A 284 7.42 26.37 32.52
C PRO A 284 8.90 26.48 32.95
N GLU A 285 9.67 25.41 32.80
CA GLU A 285 11.05 25.32 33.29
C GLU A 285 11.93 26.46 32.73
N GLY A 286 12.49 27.28 33.63
CA GLY A 286 13.49 28.30 33.29
C GLY A 286 13.26 29.73 33.80
N PHE A 287 12.20 30.01 34.56
CA PHE A 287 11.98 31.33 35.18
C PHE A 287 11.95 31.24 36.71
N GLU A 288 12.88 31.92 37.39
CA GLU A 288 12.80 32.11 38.85
C GLU A 288 11.69 33.12 39.20
N PRO A 289 10.87 32.87 40.24
CA PRO A 289 9.83 33.79 40.65
C PRO A 289 10.44 35.09 41.21
N LEU A 290 9.97 36.23 40.69
CA LEU A 290 10.38 37.56 41.12
C LEU A 290 10.06 37.77 42.60
N ASN A 291 11.09 37.89 43.44
CA ASN A 291 10.93 38.21 44.85
C ASN A 291 10.51 39.68 45.03
N GLU A 292 9.25 39.90 45.39
CA GLU A 292 8.66 41.23 45.63
C GLU A 292 9.26 41.99 46.83
N SER A 293 10.13 41.37 47.64
CA SER A 293 10.74 42.06 48.79
C SER A 293 11.92 42.99 48.44
N LYS A 294 12.29 43.12 47.16
CA LYS A 294 13.45 43.94 46.72
C LYS A 294 13.06 45.33 46.19
N TRP A 295 11.77 45.59 45.97
CA TRP A 295 11.29 46.83 45.33
C TRP A 295 10.73 47.90 46.28
N SER A 296 10.71 47.67 47.60
CA SER A 296 10.31 48.69 48.59
C SER A 296 11.45 49.62 49.02
N ARG A 297 12.60 49.60 48.33
CA ARG A 297 13.74 50.51 48.59
C ARG A 297 14.35 51.15 47.34
N ILE A 298 13.56 51.53 46.33
CA ILE A 298 13.96 52.65 45.47
C ILE A 298 12.68 53.45 45.19
N ASN A 299 12.32 54.31 46.16
CA ASN A 299 11.61 55.54 45.84
C ASN A 299 12.47 56.31 44.84
N THR A 300 11.92 56.64 43.68
CA THR A 300 12.20 57.92 43.03
C THR A 300 11.13 58.19 41.99
N ASP A 301 10.32 59.22 42.27
CA ASP A 301 10.17 60.36 41.38
C ASP A 301 10.17 60.08 39.87
N ILE A 302 8.95 60.10 39.34
CA ILE A 302 8.51 61.01 38.26
C ILE A 302 9.65 61.88 37.68
N THR A 303 10.10 61.64 36.45
CA THR A 303 9.69 62.40 35.22
C THR A 303 10.40 61.88 33.96
N PRO A 304 9.80 62.04 32.75
CA PRO A 304 10.32 61.50 31.50
C PRO A 304 11.06 62.55 30.65
N GLN A 305 12.11 62.15 29.91
CA GLN A 305 12.59 62.89 28.74
C GLN A 305 13.02 61.97 27.58
N SER A 306 12.76 62.48 26.38
CA SER A 306 12.78 61.92 25.02
C SER A 306 14.14 61.40 24.50
N PRO A 307 14.16 60.57 23.44
CA PRO A 307 15.38 60.01 22.87
C PRO A 307 16.04 60.97 21.87
N SER A 308 17.36 61.13 21.97
CA SER A 308 18.20 61.77 20.95
C SER A 308 18.93 60.72 20.10
N MET A 309 18.93 60.97 18.79
CA MET A 309 19.68 60.30 17.71
C MET A 309 21.21 60.19 17.96
N ILE A 310 21.87 59.47 17.04
CA ILE A 310 23.31 59.47 16.64
C ILE A 310 23.94 58.10 16.94
N SER A 311 24.73 57.45 16.09
CA SER A 311 25.18 57.62 14.70
C SER A 311 26.02 56.38 14.39
N ASP A 312 26.08 56.04 13.11
CA ASP A 312 27.06 55.16 12.48
C ASP A 312 28.51 55.37 12.96
N LYS A 313 29.27 54.26 12.97
CA LYS A 313 30.71 54.23 12.61
C LYS A 313 31.20 52.78 12.38
N GLU A 314 31.25 52.42 11.11
CA GLU A 314 32.46 52.01 10.37
C GLU A 314 33.64 51.29 11.07
N THR A 315 34.04 50.19 10.40
CA THR A 315 35.40 49.59 10.24
C THR A 315 36.03 48.82 11.39
N VAL A 316 36.25 47.51 11.18
CA VAL A 316 37.57 46.91 10.83
C VAL A 316 37.34 45.84 9.77
#